data_AF-A0A356F3V1-F1
#
_entry.id   AF-A0A356F3V1-F1
#
_cell.length_a   1.000
_cell.length_b   1.000
_cell.length_c   1.000
_cell.angle_alpha   90.00
_cell.angle_beta   90.00
_cell.angle_gamma   90.00
#
_symmetry.space_group_name_H-M   'P 1'
#
loop_
_entity.id
_entity.type
_entity.pdbx_description
1 polymer ?
#
loop_
_entity_poly.entity_id
_entity_poly.type
_entity_poly.pdbx_seq_one_letter_code
_entity_poly.pdbx_strand_id
1 'polypeptide(L)' 'MKRVFYFAAVFLILAVIGIAGYLFFDKQAYCLDIGKIYDPVQKICRDDCLSWDNQTGCVPITDENRQKKAAGKL' A
#
# COMPACT_ATOMS: atom_id res chain seq x y z
N MET A 1 25.43 -24.78 -18.81
CA MET A 1 25.05 -23.42 -19.28
C MET A 1 23.57 -23.11 -19.04
N LYS A 2 22.60 -23.87 -19.59
CA LYS A 2 21.15 -23.60 -19.41
C LYS A 2 20.69 -23.42 -17.95
N ARG A 3 21.20 -24.25 -17.02
CA ARG A 3 20.88 -24.15 -15.58
C ARG A 3 21.32 -22.81 -14.95
N VAL A 4 22.49 -22.29 -15.35
CA VAL A 4 23.00 -21.00 -14.85
C VAL A 4 22.12 -19.85 -15.34
N PHE A 5 21.67 -19.91 -16.60
CA PHE A 5 20.71 -18.93 -17.13
C PHE A 5 19.36 -18.98 -16.39
N TYR A 6 18.87 -20.16 -16.03
CA TYR A 6 17.64 -20.28 -15.22
C TYR A 6 17.82 -19.64 -13.83
N PHE A 7 18.92 -19.92 -13.14
CA PHE A 7 19.17 -19.32 -11.83
C PHE A 7 19.29 -17.79 -11.93
N ALA A 8 20.02 -17.27 -12.93
CA ALA A 8 20.12 -15.83 -13.15
C ALA A 8 18.78 -15.18 -13.46
N ALA A 9 17.93 -15.82 -14.28
CA ALA A 9 16.59 -15.33 -14.58
C ALA A 9 15.68 -15.30 -13.35
N VAL A 10 15.71 -16.34 -12.51
CA VAL A 10 14.94 -16.39 -11.25
C VAL A 10 15.40 -15.27 -10.30
N PHE A 11 16.71 -15.06 -10.15
CA PHE A 11 17.24 -13.98 -9.33
C PHE A 11 16.81 -12.59 -9.83
N LEU A 12 16.83 -12.36 -11.14
CA LEU A 12 16.34 -11.12 -11.74
C LEU A 12 14.85 -10.90 -11.46
N ILE A 13 14.03 -11.95 -11.61
CA ILE A 13 12.59 -11.87 -11.33
C ILE A 13 12.35 -11.52 -9.86
N LEU A 14 13.04 -12.19 -8.93
CA LEU A 14 12.94 -11.91 -7.50
C LEU A 14 13.37 -10.49 -7.16
N ALA A 15 14.45 -9.99 -7.78
CA ALA A 15 14.91 -8.62 -7.58
C ALA A 15 13.86 -7.59 -8.05
N VAL A 16 13.25 -7.81 -9.21
CA VAL A 16 12.19 -6.93 -9.74
C VAL A 16 10.96 -6.92 -8.81
N ILE A 17 10.52 -8.10 -8.35
CA ILE A 17 9.39 -8.21 -7.41
C ILE A 17 9.72 -7.50 -6.09
N GLY A 18 10.93 -7.69 -5.57
CA GLY A 18 11.38 -7.05 -4.33
C GLY A 18 11.36 -5.53 -4.43
N ILE A 19 11.89 -4.96 -5.52
CA ILE A 19 11.91 -3.50 -5.74
C ILE A 19 10.48 -2.97 -5.92
N ALA A 20 9.65 -3.64 -6.70
CA ALA A 20 8.27 -3.23 -6.91
C ALA A 20 7.46 -3.25 -5.60
N GLY A 21 7.64 -4.30 -4.79
CA GLY A 21 7.05 -4.41 -3.46
C GLY A 21 7.52 -3.28 -2.54
N TYR A 22 8.83 -3.04 -2.46
CA TYR A 22 9.39 -1.96 -1.66
C TYR A 22 8.77 -0.60 -2.00
N LEU A 23 8.71 -0.25 -3.29
CA LEU A 23 8.14 1.02 -3.74
C LEU A 23 6.63 1.12 -3.48
N PHE A 24 5.91 0.00 -3.47
CA PHE A 24 4.48 -0.02 -3.17
C PHE A 24 4.22 0.18 -1.68
N PHE A 25 4.94 -0.55 -0.83
CA PHE A 25 4.83 -0.43 0.63
C PHE A 25 5.29 0.93 1.13
N ASP A 26 6.31 1.55 0.52
CA ASP A 26 6.81 2.87 0.89
C ASP A 26 5.72 3.96 0.77
N LYS A 27 4.93 3.92 -0.31
CA LYS A 27 3.81 4.86 -0.49
C LYS A 27 2.68 4.64 0.50
N GLN A 28 2.35 3.38 0.76
CA GLN A 28 1.29 3.03 1.71
C GLN A 28 1.69 3.40 3.14
N ALA A 29 2.94 3.11 3.53
CA ALA A 29 3.52 3.47 4.81
C ALA A 29 3.58 5.00 4.97
N TYR A 30 4.06 5.73 3.95
CA TYR A 30 4.10 7.19 3.98
C TYR A 30 2.72 7.82 4.19
N CYS A 31 1.69 7.34 3.48
CA CYS A 31 0.34 7.86 3.70
C CYS A 31 -0.13 7.58 5.14
N LEU A 32 0.14 6.39 5.67
CA LEU A 32 -0.23 6.01 7.02
C LEU A 32 0.47 6.88 8.08
N ASP A 33 1.76 7.18 7.90
CA ASP A 33 2.55 8.03 8.79
C ASP A 33 1.98 9.45 8.89
N ILE A 34 1.40 9.97 7.80
CA ILE A 34 0.72 11.28 7.78
C ILE A 34 -0.78 11.19 8.14
N GLY A 35 -1.25 10.05 8.64
CA GLY A 35 -2.64 9.82 9.07
C GLY A 35 -3.64 9.71 7.91
N LYS A 36 -3.16 9.44 6.70
CA LYS A 36 -3.95 9.29 5.47
C LYS A 36 -3.93 7.85 4.98
N ILE A 37 -4.83 7.53 4.06
CA ILE A 37 -4.94 6.20 3.47
C ILE A 37 -4.54 6.28 2.00
N TYR A 38 -3.66 5.39 1.56
CA TYR A 38 -3.26 5.32 0.17
C TYR A 38 -4.39 4.74 -0.68
N ASP A 39 -4.81 5.47 -1.71
CA ASP A 39 -5.70 5.01 -2.77
C ASP A 39 -4.85 4.44 -3.92
N PRO A 40 -4.81 3.12 -4.13
CA PRO A 40 -4.01 2.48 -5.18
C PRO A 40 -4.55 2.75 -6.60
N VAL A 41 -5.81 3.15 -6.75
CA VAL A 41 -6.42 3.44 -8.06
C VAL A 41 -6.02 4.84 -8.51
N GLN A 42 -6.21 5.84 -7.65
CA GLN A 42 -5.88 7.23 -7.92
C GLN A 42 -4.42 7.59 -7.62
N LYS A 43 -3.71 6.73 -6.89
CA LYS A 43 -2.31 6.90 -6.45
C LYS A 43 -2.10 8.15 -5.57
N ILE A 44 -3.08 8.46 -4.72
CA ILE A 44 -3.06 9.61 -3.81
C ILE A 44 -3.26 9.17 -2.35
N CYS A 45 -2.82 9.98 -1.39
CA CYS A 45 -3.16 9.79 0.03
C CYS A 45 -4.46 10.54 0.35
N ARG A 46 -5.51 9.80 0.74
CA ARG A 46 -6.83 10.33 1.08
C ARG A 46 -7.01 10.50 2.58
N ASP A 47 -7.60 11.63 2.97
CA ASP A 47 -7.91 12.00 4.35
C ASP A 47 -9.39 11.77 4.70
N ASP A 48 -10.26 11.67 3.70
CA ASP A 48 -11.67 11.32 3.82
C ASP A 48 -11.93 9.80 3.90
N CYS A 49 -10.85 9.02 3.87
CA CYS A 49 -10.90 7.57 3.84
C CYS A 49 -10.44 6.93 5.15
N LEU A 50 -11.20 6.01 5.73
CA LEU A 50 -10.84 5.30 6.97
C LEU A 50 -9.79 4.23 6.72
N SER A 51 -10.01 3.40 5.70
CA SER A 51 -9.13 2.34 5.25
C SER A 51 -9.41 2.03 3.79
N TRP A 52 -8.47 1.36 3.13
CA TRP A 52 -8.64 0.90 1.76
C TRP A 52 -8.88 -0.60 1.73
N ASP A 53 -9.97 -1.01 1.11
CA ASP A 53 -10.31 -2.38 0.79
C ASP A 53 -10.18 -2.63 -0.71
N ASN A 54 -9.61 -3.77 -1.11
CA ASN A 54 -9.37 -4.05 -2.52
C ASN A 54 -10.65 -4.43 -3.30
N GLN A 55 -11.75 -4.76 -2.60
CA GLN A 55 -13.01 -5.14 -3.24
C GLN A 55 -13.99 -3.95 -3.32
N THR A 56 -14.10 -3.20 -2.22
CA THR A 56 -15.05 -2.11 -2.04
C THR A 56 -14.42 -0.72 -2.17
N GLY A 57 -13.09 -0.63 -2.19
CA GLY A 57 -12.34 0.60 -2.32
C GLY A 57 -12.21 1.34 -0.99
N CYS A 58 -12.47 2.64 -1.01
CA CYS A 58 -12.36 3.44 0.19
C CYS A 58 -13.53 3.21 1.16
N VAL A 59 -13.20 2.80 2.39
CA VAL A 59 -14.16 2.76 3.49
C VAL A 59 -14.38 4.19 4.01
N PRO A 60 -15.62 4.71 3.99
CA PRO A 60 -15.88 6.09 4.37
C PRO A 60 -15.72 6.33 5.88
N ILE A 61 -15.34 7.54 6.24
CA ILE A 61 -15.40 8.01 7.62
C ILE A 61 -16.86 8.29 7.98
N THR A 62 -17.33 7.70 9.07
CA THR A 62 -18.63 7.96 9.67
C THR A 62 -18.47 8.81 10.92
N ASP A 63 -19.53 9.45 11.40
CA ASP A 63 -19.46 10.25 12.63
C ASP A 63 -19.02 9.43 13.85
N GLU A 64 -19.35 8.13 13.86
CA GLU A 64 -18.98 7.18 14.92
C GLU A 64 -17.48 6.87 14.96
N ASN A 65 -16.81 6.83 13.80
CA ASN A 65 -15.40 6.44 13.70
C ASN A 65 -14.45 7.64 13.51
N ARG A 66 -14.98 8.84 13.21
CA ARG A 66 -14.24 10.08 13.00
C ARG A 66 -13.28 10.39 14.16
N GLN A 67 -13.76 10.26 15.40
CA GLN A 67 -12.94 10.52 16.59
C GLN A 67 -11.81 9.50 16.76
N LYS A 68 -12.06 8.23 16.44
CA LYS A 68 -11.05 7.16 16.50
C LYS A 68 -9.95 7.39 15.48
N LYS A 69 -10.31 7.86 14.28
CA LYS A 69 -9.36 8.25 13.24
C LYS A 69 -8.49 9.42 13.67
N ALA A 70 -9.10 10.49 14.19
CA ALA A 70 -8.36 11.65 14.68
C ALA A 70 -7.39 11.30 15.83
N ALA A 71 -7.74 10.30 16.64
CA ALA A 71 -6.89 9.80 17.73
C ALA A 71 -5.77 8.84 17.26
N GLY A 72 -5.72 8.48 15.98
CA GLY A 72 -4.78 7.47 15.46
C GLY A 72 -4.97 6.09 16.09
N LYS A 73 -6.18 5.78 16.58
CA LYS A 73 -6.51 4.55 17.33
C LYS A 73 -7.22 3.49 16.47
N LEU A 74 -6.98 3.48 15.16
CA LEU A 74 -7.49 2.45 14.24
C LEU A 74 -6.38 1.48 13.87
#